data_AF-A0A7C4VR99-F1
#
_entry.id   AF-A0A7C4VR99-F1
#
_cell.length_a   1.000
_cell.length_b   1.000
_cell.length_c   1.000
_cell.angle_alpha   90.00
_cell.angle_beta   90.00
_cell.angle_gamma   90.00
#
_symmetry.space_group_name_H-M   'P 1'
#
loop_
_entity.id
_entity.type
_entity.pdbx_description
1 polymer ?
#
loop_
_entity_poly.entity_id
_entity_poly.type
_entity_poly.pdbx_seq_one_letter_code
_entity_poly.pdbx_strand_id
1 'polypeptide(L)'
;MNERKEEILAKILNLCESDPDAGLEFIEQTIKKRPGAESDPFGKFAKAIAYGSKGLFQLARSKPGMDFTSFDEEELRDDLGITDAHLDYLEKGLQEIKEMEEIHPGALKMFGTEEDRMGELKVDAMAMVLERCRPGRVQQILGKTKLYYFGPRRVVYPSDLSSEIAEWPKVSPEDFKIFTNIFFSFHTIVRAAIIMELGRDSKGRKYMMCILCKRTPNNPATGETLSEMLEFKGGIYLFDDGTFGDSLPEERREEAKNESDRQVQPKKKGLFGKLFG
;
A
#
# COMPACT_ATOMS: atom_id res chain seq x y z
N MET A 1 -0.22 14.55 -28.21
CA MET A 1 -1.62 15.00 -28.03
C MET A 1 -1.68 16.47 -28.45
N ASN A 2 -2.81 17.01 -28.91
CA ASN A 2 -2.85 18.40 -29.43
C ASN A 2 -2.75 19.38 -28.25
N GLU A 3 -1.83 20.35 -28.26
CA GLU A 3 -1.56 21.31 -27.16
C GLU A 3 -2.86 21.94 -26.61
N ARG A 4 -3.80 22.25 -27.50
CA ARG A 4 -5.10 22.82 -27.12
C ARG A 4 -5.95 21.88 -26.25
N LYS A 5 -5.82 20.56 -26.41
CA LYS A 5 -6.52 19.59 -25.56
C LYS A 5 -5.91 19.56 -24.16
N GLU A 6 -4.59 19.55 -24.06
CA GLU A 6 -3.87 19.57 -22.77
C GLU A 6 -4.23 20.79 -21.93
N GLU A 7 -4.30 21.97 -22.54
CA GLU A 7 -4.73 23.20 -21.86
C GLU A 7 -6.17 23.12 -21.30
N ILE A 8 -7.08 22.48 -22.03
CA ILE A 8 -8.48 22.31 -21.59
C ILE A 8 -8.54 21.34 -20.42
N LEU A 9 -7.79 20.22 -20.48
CA LEU A 9 -7.73 19.25 -19.39
C LEU A 9 -7.17 19.89 -18.12
N ALA A 10 -6.08 20.65 -18.24
CA ALA A 10 -5.48 21.38 -17.13
C ALA A 10 -6.47 22.38 -16.50
N LYS A 11 -7.25 23.11 -17.31
CA LYS A 11 -8.27 24.03 -16.81
C LYS A 11 -9.36 23.33 -16.00
N ILE A 12 -9.81 22.16 -16.46
CA ILE A 12 -10.84 21.38 -15.75
C ILE A 12 -10.29 20.83 -14.44
N LEU A 13 -9.07 20.28 -14.42
CA LEU A 13 -8.45 19.80 -13.19
C LEU A 13 -8.23 20.94 -12.20
N ASN A 14 -7.75 22.10 -12.67
CA ASN A 14 -7.59 23.29 -11.84
C ASN A 14 -8.93 23.77 -11.25
N LEU A 15 -10.03 23.71 -12.02
CA LEU A 15 -11.36 23.98 -11.50
C LEU A 15 -11.73 22.99 -10.39
N CYS A 16 -11.55 21.68 -10.62
CA CYS A 16 -11.83 20.64 -9.62
C CYS A 16 -11.00 20.82 -8.33
N GLU A 17 -9.80 21.40 -8.41
CA GLU A 17 -8.96 21.67 -7.24
C GLU A 17 -9.31 22.97 -6.51
N SER A 18 -9.64 24.02 -7.25
CA SER A 18 -9.92 25.35 -6.69
C SER A 18 -11.36 25.48 -6.19
N ASP A 19 -12.31 24.98 -6.96
CA ASP A 19 -13.74 24.97 -6.69
C ASP A 19 -14.32 23.57 -7.05
N PRO A 20 -14.18 22.59 -6.13
CA PRO A 20 -14.56 21.21 -6.42
C PRO A 20 -16.05 21.03 -6.69
N ASP A 21 -16.91 21.87 -6.12
CA ASP A 21 -18.36 21.80 -6.35
C ASP A 21 -18.69 22.24 -7.79
N ALA A 22 -18.13 23.38 -8.23
CA ALA A 22 -18.27 23.81 -9.62
C ALA A 22 -17.64 22.81 -10.61
N GLY A 23 -16.52 22.20 -10.25
CA GLY A 23 -15.87 21.15 -11.03
C GLY A 23 -16.77 19.92 -11.22
N LEU A 24 -17.36 19.41 -10.13
CA LEU A 24 -18.29 18.28 -10.18
C LEU A 24 -19.53 18.62 -11.01
N GLU A 25 -20.14 19.79 -10.80
CA GLU A 25 -21.31 20.23 -11.57
C GLU A 25 -21.00 20.29 -13.07
N PHE A 26 -19.85 20.87 -13.44
CA PHE A 26 -19.41 20.94 -14.84
C PHE A 26 -19.30 19.55 -15.48
N ILE A 27 -18.70 18.59 -14.78
CA ILE A 27 -18.54 17.21 -15.27
C ILE A 27 -19.92 16.55 -15.42
N GLU A 28 -20.80 16.67 -14.43
CA GLU A 28 -22.15 16.10 -14.49
C GLU A 28 -22.98 16.67 -15.63
N GLN A 29 -22.93 17.98 -15.86
CA GLN A 29 -23.60 18.61 -16.99
C GLN A 29 -23.05 18.11 -18.33
N THR A 30 -21.75 17.83 -18.39
CA THR A 30 -21.10 17.28 -19.59
C THR A 30 -21.57 15.85 -19.86
N ILE A 31 -21.64 15.00 -18.83
CA ILE A 31 -22.17 13.63 -18.93
C ILE A 31 -23.64 13.65 -19.34
N LYS A 32 -24.47 14.52 -18.74
CA LYS A 32 -25.89 14.68 -19.13
C LYS A 32 -26.05 15.03 -20.61
N LYS A 33 -25.18 15.89 -21.15
CA LYS A 33 -25.20 16.30 -22.57
C LYS A 33 -24.61 15.22 -23.50
N ARG A 34 -23.75 14.35 -22.99
CA ARG A 34 -23.03 13.31 -23.74
C ARG A 34 -22.91 12.05 -22.88
N PRO A 35 -23.91 11.16 -22.86
CA PRO A 35 -23.93 10.00 -21.97
C PRO A 35 -22.69 9.09 -22.09
N GLY A 36 -22.12 8.96 -23.30
CA GLY A 36 -20.88 8.21 -23.50
C GLY A 36 -19.63 8.77 -22.79
N ALA A 37 -19.70 9.99 -22.23
CA ALA A 37 -18.64 10.59 -21.43
C ALA A 37 -18.58 10.03 -19.99
N GLU A 38 -19.59 9.27 -19.55
CA GLU A 38 -19.57 8.65 -18.22
C GLU A 38 -18.42 7.64 -18.05
N SER A 39 -18.05 6.96 -19.14
CA SER A 39 -16.94 6.00 -19.15
C SER A 39 -15.60 6.63 -19.51
N ASP A 40 -15.51 7.96 -19.63
CA ASP A 40 -14.26 8.65 -19.95
C ASP A 40 -13.31 8.63 -18.74
N PRO A 41 -12.10 8.02 -18.86
CA PRO A 41 -11.12 8.02 -17.78
C PRO A 41 -10.78 9.41 -17.26
N PHE A 42 -10.77 10.42 -18.13
CA PHE A 42 -10.53 11.80 -17.70
C PHE A 42 -11.64 12.33 -16.80
N GLY A 43 -12.90 12.08 -17.17
CA GLY A 43 -14.05 12.49 -16.35
C GLY A 43 -14.02 11.85 -14.96
N LYS A 44 -13.66 10.56 -14.90
CA LYS A 44 -13.46 9.83 -13.64
C LYS A 44 -12.33 10.40 -12.80
N PHE A 45 -11.17 10.63 -13.41
CA PHE A 45 -10.02 11.22 -12.71
C PHE A 45 -10.34 12.64 -12.20
N ALA A 46 -10.98 13.49 -13.02
CA ALA A 46 -11.35 14.84 -12.61
C ALA A 46 -12.34 14.85 -11.44
N LYS A 47 -13.33 13.95 -11.42
CA LYS A 47 -14.20 13.74 -10.24
C LYS A 47 -13.41 13.30 -9.02
N ALA A 48 -12.47 12.38 -9.19
CA ALA A 48 -11.61 11.94 -8.10
C ALA A 48 -10.79 13.10 -7.51
N ILE A 49 -10.28 14.01 -8.35
CA ILE A 49 -9.58 15.22 -7.92
C ILE A 49 -10.50 16.20 -7.18
N ALA A 50 -11.74 16.38 -7.64
CA ALA A 50 -12.70 17.23 -6.95
C ALA A 50 -13.04 16.67 -5.56
N TYR A 51 -13.33 15.38 -5.47
CA TYR A 51 -13.56 14.71 -4.19
C TYR A 51 -12.31 14.73 -3.29
N GLY A 52 -11.13 14.47 -3.84
CA GLY A 52 -9.86 14.58 -3.13
C GLY A 52 -9.60 16.00 -2.61
N SER A 53 -10.04 17.03 -3.32
CA SER A 53 -9.93 18.42 -2.87
C SER A 53 -10.86 18.73 -1.71
N LYS A 54 -12.09 18.22 -1.73
CA LYS A 54 -13.05 18.32 -0.62
C LYS A 54 -12.62 17.51 0.61
N GLY A 55 -11.93 16.39 0.41
CA GLY A 55 -11.49 15.50 1.49
C GLY A 55 -10.12 15.83 2.07
N LEU A 56 -9.18 16.32 1.27
CA LEU A 56 -7.76 16.42 1.69
C LEU A 56 -7.02 17.61 1.08
N PHE A 57 -7.06 17.80 -0.24
CA PHE A 57 -6.07 18.68 -0.89
C PHE A 57 -6.24 20.16 -0.52
N GLN A 58 -7.46 20.62 -0.20
CA GLN A 58 -7.65 21.98 0.31
C GLN A 58 -7.12 22.14 1.74
N LEU A 59 -7.30 21.13 2.60
CA LEU A 59 -6.73 21.11 3.96
C LEU A 59 -5.21 21.14 3.91
N ALA A 60 -4.60 20.28 3.12
CA ALA A 60 -3.14 20.24 2.94
C ALA A 60 -2.58 21.58 2.42
N ARG A 61 -3.26 22.22 1.45
CA ARG A 61 -2.88 23.54 0.95
C ARG A 61 -2.97 24.65 1.99
N SER A 62 -3.91 24.55 2.94
CA SER A 62 -4.02 25.51 4.03
C SER A 62 -2.89 25.41 5.07
N LYS A 63 -2.10 24.32 5.02
CA LYS A 63 -0.98 24.03 5.92
C LYS A 63 0.31 23.75 5.12
N PRO A 64 0.82 24.75 4.37
CA PRO A 64 1.98 24.55 3.50
C PRO A 64 3.21 24.12 4.30
N GLY A 65 3.94 23.13 3.79
CA GLY A 65 5.16 22.58 4.43
C GLY A 65 4.90 21.47 5.44
N MET A 66 3.65 21.13 5.74
CA MET A 66 3.30 19.99 6.57
C MET A 66 3.49 18.69 5.77
N ASP A 67 4.44 17.86 6.20
CA ASP A 67 4.57 16.49 5.73
C ASP A 67 3.70 15.57 6.60
N PHE A 68 2.51 15.24 6.12
CA PHE A 68 1.58 14.33 6.81
C PHE A 68 1.80 12.86 6.43
N THR A 69 2.86 12.52 5.69
CA THR A 69 3.14 11.14 5.29
C THR A 69 3.56 10.25 6.47
N SER A 70 4.02 10.83 7.57
CA SER A 70 4.29 10.12 8.83
C SER A 70 3.12 10.07 9.80
N PHE A 71 2.06 10.86 9.57
CA PHE A 71 0.99 11.04 10.56
C PHE A 71 0.18 9.76 10.76
N ASP A 72 -0.20 9.46 11.99
CA ASP A 72 -1.19 8.44 12.29
C ASP A 72 -2.63 8.98 12.27
N GLU A 73 -3.61 8.20 12.74
CA GLU A 73 -5.01 8.65 12.76
C GLU A 73 -5.21 9.89 13.66
N GLU A 74 -4.62 9.92 14.84
CA GLU A 74 -4.80 10.98 15.82
C GLU A 74 -4.21 12.29 15.26
N GLU A 75 -2.98 12.23 14.75
CA GLU A 75 -2.30 13.36 14.11
C GLU A 75 -3.06 13.85 12.86
N LEU A 76 -3.61 12.94 12.03
CA LEU A 76 -4.44 13.34 10.89
C LEU A 76 -5.74 14.05 11.32
N ARG A 77 -6.37 13.62 12.40
CA ARG A 77 -7.60 14.24 12.90
C ARG A 77 -7.31 15.59 13.57
N ASP A 78 -6.33 15.63 14.45
CA ASP A 78 -6.05 16.78 15.28
C ASP A 78 -5.23 17.85 14.53
N ASP A 79 -4.13 17.47 13.89
CA ASP A 79 -3.22 18.41 13.25
C ASP A 79 -3.65 18.79 11.84
N LEU A 80 -4.25 17.87 11.08
CA LEU A 80 -4.74 18.17 9.72
C LEU A 80 -6.22 18.59 9.71
N GLY A 81 -7.02 18.18 10.69
CA GLY A 81 -8.45 18.49 10.78
C GLY A 81 -9.33 17.52 9.98
N ILE A 82 -8.90 16.27 9.82
CA ILE A 82 -9.67 15.26 9.08
C ILE A 82 -10.93 14.87 9.86
N THR A 83 -12.08 14.94 9.18
CA THR A 83 -13.40 14.60 9.72
C THR A 83 -13.99 13.42 8.96
N ASP A 84 -15.05 12.81 9.46
CA ASP A 84 -15.68 11.71 8.73
C ASP A 84 -16.28 12.15 7.40
N ALA A 85 -16.77 13.39 7.29
CA ALA A 85 -17.21 13.95 6.01
C ALA A 85 -16.07 14.06 5.00
N HIS A 86 -14.86 14.42 5.46
CA HIS A 86 -13.67 14.42 4.61
C HIS A 86 -13.35 13.00 4.12
N LEU A 87 -13.40 12.00 5.00
CA LEU A 87 -13.17 10.60 4.67
C LEU A 87 -14.20 10.07 3.66
N ASP A 88 -15.47 10.44 3.79
CA ASP A 88 -16.52 10.06 2.84
C ASP A 88 -16.26 10.61 1.43
N TYR A 89 -15.68 11.81 1.30
CA TYR A 89 -15.24 12.32 0.00
C TYR A 89 -14.04 11.55 -0.54
N LEU A 90 -13.05 11.21 0.30
CA LEU A 90 -11.91 10.38 -0.14
C LEU A 90 -12.38 9.02 -0.65
N GLU A 91 -13.36 8.38 0.00
CA GLU A 91 -13.96 7.14 -0.49
C GLU A 91 -14.59 7.29 -1.87
N LYS A 92 -15.39 8.35 -2.08
CA LYS A 92 -15.96 8.65 -3.40
C LYS A 92 -14.88 8.86 -4.45
N GLY A 93 -13.80 9.57 -4.10
CA GLY A 93 -12.67 9.78 -4.99
C GLY A 93 -12.01 8.48 -5.42
N LEU A 94 -11.71 7.58 -4.47
CA LEU A 94 -11.13 6.28 -4.77
C LEU A 94 -12.08 5.35 -5.54
N GLN A 95 -13.39 5.48 -5.33
CA GLN A 95 -14.39 4.72 -6.10
C GLN A 95 -14.37 5.14 -7.59
N GLU A 96 -14.24 6.43 -7.91
CA GLU A 96 -14.08 6.89 -9.30
C GLU A 96 -12.76 6.38 -9.91
N ILE A 97 -11.67 6.29 -9.13
CA ILE A 97 -10.40 5.70 -9.58
C ILE A 97 -10.54 4.20 -9.86
N LYS A 98 -11.28 3.47 -9.02
CA LYS A 98 -11.58 2.05 -9.25
C LYS A 98 -12.30 1.87 -10.59
N GLU A 99 -13.38 2.61 -10.80
CA GLU A 99 -14.19 2.52 -12.01
C GLU A 99 -13.38 2.91 -13.26
N MET A 100 -12.52 3.93 -13.14
CA MET A 100 -11.58 4.31 -14.20
C MET A 100 -10.66 3.15 -14.59
N GLU A 101 -10.02 2.49 -13.62
CA GLU A 101 -9.08 1.39 -13.85
C GLU A 101 -9.78 0.11 -14.33
N GLU A 102 -11.05 -0.11 -13.97
CA GLU A 102 -11.88 -1.20 -14.50
C GLU A 102 -12.20 -0.99 -15.99
N ILE A 103 -12.44 0.26 -16.41
CA ILE A 103 -12.72 0.61 -17.81
C ILE A 103 -11.44 0.62 -18.63
N HIS A 104 -10.38 1.23 -18.11
CA HIS A 104 -9.11 1.39 -18.78
C HIS A 104 -7.95 1.09 -17.81
N PRO A 105 -7.50 -0.18 -17.75
CA PRO A 105 -6.38 -0.56 -16.90
C PRO A 105 -5.13 0.28 -17.17
N GLY A 106 -4.53 0.82 -16.11
CA GLY A 106 -3.35 1.68 -16.20
C GLY A 106 -3.62 3.13 -16.62
N ALA A 107 -4.89 3.56 -16.71
CA ALA A 107 -5.25 4.94 -17.06
C ALA A 107 -4.66 5.98 -16.12
N LEU A 108 -4.40 5.65 -14.85
CA LEU A 108 -3.79 6.59 -13.91
C LEU A 108 -2.43 7.13 -14.39
N LYS A 109 -1.68 6.33 -15.16
CA LYS A 109 -0.39 6.73 -15.76
C LYS A 109 -0.52 7.82 -16.82
N MET A 110 -1.72 8.09 -17.30
CA MET A 110 -1.98 9.18 -18.25
C MET A 110 -1.97 10.56 -17.58
N PHE A 111 -2.06 10.62 -16.25
CA PHE A 111 -2.23 11.87 -15.48
C PHE A 111 -0.95 12.29 -14.76
N GLY A 112 0.17 12.21 -15.47
CA GLY A 112 1.50 12.61 -15.00
C GLY A 112 2.57 12.14 -15.97
N THR A 113 3.78 12.64 -15.81
CA THR A 113 4.97 12.09 -16.46
C THR A 113 5.53 10.94 -15.61
N GLU A 114 6.44 10.15 -16.19
CA GLU A 114 7.19 9.15 -15.41
C GLU A 114 7.98 9.78 -14.26
N GLU A 115 8.37 11.06 -14.42
CA GLU A 115 9.17 11.81 -13.46
C GLU A 115 8.30 12.42 -12.33
N ASP A 116 7.16 13.03 -12.67
CA ASP A 116 6.30 13.70 -11.68
C ASP A 116 5.28 12.78 -10.98
N ARG A 117 4.83 11.73 -11.67
CA ARG A 117 3.80 10.77 -11.20
C ARG A 117 2.60 11.41 -10.50
N MET A 118 2.18 12.60 -10.96
CA MET A 118 1.22 13.45 -10.24
C MET A 118 -0.09 12.71 -9.87
N GLY A 119 -0.70 12.02 -10.84
CA GLY A 119 -1.94 11.30 -10.63
C GLY A 119 -1.80 10.20 -9.58
N GLU A 120 -0.72 9.42 -9.65
CA GLU A 120 -0.43 8.37 -8.68
C GLU A 120 -0.21 8.95 -7.28
N LEU A 121 0.56 10.04 -7.16
CA LEU A 121 0.81 10.71 -5.87
C LEU A 121 -0.47 11.24 -5.23
N LYS A 122 -1.38 11.82 -6.03
CA LYS A 122 -2.68 12.30 -5.52
C LYS A 122 -3.56 11.16 -5.04
N VAL A 123 -3.61 10.05 -5.78
CA VAL A 123 -4.36 8.84 -5.37
C VAL A 123 -3.74 8.22 -4.13
N ASP A 124 -2.40 8.13 -4.06
CA ASP A 124 -1.68 7.61 -2.90
C ASP A 124 -1.95 8.46 -1.65
N ALA A 125 -2.00 9.79 -1.78
CA ALA A 125 -2.34 10.67 -0.66
C ALA A 125 -3.76 10.44 -0.14
N MET A 126 -4.76 10.31 -1.04
CA MET A 126 -6.14 10.00 -0.66
C MET A 126 -6.24 8.62 0.02
N ALA A 127 -5.61 7.60 -0.58
CA ALA A 127 -5.61 6.24 -0.06
C ALA A 127 -4.91 6.16 1.30
N MET A 128 -3.76 6.82 1.47
CA MET A 128 -3.03 6.84 2.73
C MET A 128 -3.87 7.44 3.87
N VAL A 129 -4.46 8.62 3.67
CA VAL A 129 -5.28 9.27 4.71
C VAL A 129 -6.50 8.42 5.05
N LEU A 130 -7.21 7.91 4.02
CA LEU A 130 -8.37 7.05 4.25
C LEU A 130 -8.00 5.77 4.97
N GLU A 131 -6.92 5.10 4.56
CA GLU A 131 -6.49 3.83 5.14
C GLU A 131 -6.08 4.00 6.60
N ARG A 132 -5.46 5.13 6.97
CA ARG A 132 -5.06 5.42 8.36
C ARG A 132 -6.26 5.70 9.26
N CYS A 133 -7.25 6.45 8.79
CA CYS A 133 -8.44 6.78 9.58
C CYS A 133 -9.55 5.70 9.50
N ARG A 134 -9.56 4.85 8.47
CA ARG A 134 -10.49 3.72 8.29
C ARG A 134 -9.73 2.46 7.81
N PRO A 135 -8.99 1.78 8.70
CA PRO A 135 -8.17 0.61 8.36
C PRO A 135 -8.87 -0.47 7.54
N GLY A 136 -8.28 -0.80 6.39
CA GLY A 136 -8.75 -1.79 5.42
C GLY A 136 -9.71 -1.24 4.36
N ARG A 137 -10.13 0.03 4.46
CA ARG A 137 -11.13 0.60 3.56
C ARG A 137 -10.62 0.75 2.14
N VAL A 138 -9.33 1.07 1.96
CA VAL A 138 -8.73 1.16 0.62
C VAL A 138 -8.77 -0.17 -0.10
N GLN A 139 -8.43 -1.27 0.59
CA GLN A 139 -8.51 -2.61 0.01
C GLN A 139 -9.95 -3.00 -0.33
N GLN A 140 -10.94 -2.62 0.49
CA GLN A 140 -12.36 -2.87 0.17
C GLN A 140 -12.80 -2.18 -1.12
N ILE A 141 -12.32 -0.94 -1.35
CA ILE A 141 -12.69 -0.17 -2.55
C ILE A 141 -11.90 -0.67 -3.76
N LEU A 142 -10.56 -0.61 -3.70
CA LEU A 142 -9.69 -0.87 -4.84
C LEU A 142 -9.37 -2.36 -5.08
N GLY A 143 -9.71 -3.24 -4.14
CA GLY A 143 -9.33 -4.67 -4.17
C GLY A 143 -7.84 -4.93 -3.87
N LYS A 144 -7.04 -3.88 -3.67
CA LYS A 144 -5.60 -3.90 -3.44
C LYS A 144 -5.20 -2.78 -2.48
N THR A 145 -4.02 -2.90 -1.88
CA THR A 145 -3.45 -1.90 -0.96
C THR A 145 -1.93 -1.84 -1.07
N LYS A 146 -1.29 -0.94 -0.33
CA LYS A 146 0.16 -0.81 -0.18
C LYS A 146 0.50 -0.75 1.31
N LEU A 147 1.67 -1.25 1.71
CA LEU A 147 2.11 -1.09 3.10
C LEU A 147 2.31 0.38 3.46
N TYR A 148 2.69 1.21 2.49
CA TYR A 148 2.81 2.66 2.65
C TYR A 148 1.52 3.32 3.22
N TYR A 149 0.34 2.80 2.85
CA TYR A 149 -0.93 3.35 3.31
C TYR A 149 -1.20 3.04 4.79
N PHE A 150 -0.59 1.99 5.34
CA PHE A 150 -0.85 1.58 6.72
C PHE A 150 -0.33 2.61 7.74
N GLY A 151 0.74 3.32 7.39
CA GLY A 151 1.41 4.26 8.28
C GLY A 151 2.31 3.58 9.31
N PRO A 152 3.12 4.36 10.04
CA PRO A 152 4.23 3.83 10.83
C PRO A 152 3.79 2.94 11.98
N ARG A 153 2.62 3.17 12.59
CA ARG A 153 2.12 2.38 13.73
C ARG A 153 1.53 1.02 13.34
N ARG A 154 1.31 0.74 12.04
CA ARG A 154 0.67 -0.50 11.55
C ARG A 154 1.55 -1.34 10.64
N VAL A 155 2.78 -0.88 10.39
CA VAL A 155 3.84 -1.68 9.77
C VAL A 155 4.92 -1.87 10.81
N VAL A 156 4.98 -3.06 11.38
CA VAL A 156 5.74 -3.34 12.60
C VAL A 156 6.99 -4.13 12.28
N TYR A 157 8.08 -3.76 12.93
CA TYR A 157 9.35 -4.49 12.88
C TYR A 157 9.37 -5.52 14.03
N PRO A 158 9.92 -6.73 13.83
CA PRO A 158 10.01 -7.72 14.90
C PRO A 158 10.78 -7.21 16.13
N SER A 159 11.78 -6.36 15.90
CA SER A 159 12.54 -5.68 16.96
C SER A 159 11.69 -4.78 17.85
N ASP A 160 10.58 -4.23 17.32
CA ASP A 160 9.68 -3.35 18.08
C ASP A 160 8.72 -4.14 18.97
N LEU A 161 8.63 -5.46 18.76
CA LEU A 161 7.71 -6.35 19.46
C LEU A 161 8.34 -7.01 20.69
N SER A 162 9.65 -7.24 20.67
CA SER A 162 10.37 -7.78 21.82
C SER A 162 11.87 -7.48 21.73
N SER A 163 12.45 -7.07 22.87
CA SER A 163 13.90 -6.91 23.05
C SER A 163 14.68 -8.21 22.89
N GLU A 164 14.01 -9.37 22.89
CA GLU A 164 14.62 -10.69 22.72
C GLU A 164 14.79 -11.08 21.25
N ILE A 165 14.11 -10.39 20.32
CA ILE A 165 14.29 -10.60 18.88
C ILE A 165 15.51 -9.79 18.45
N ALA A 166 16.68 -10.32 18.82
CA ALA A 166 17.97 -9.74 18.54
C ALA A 166 18.32 -9.86 17.06
N GLU A 167 18.83 -8.75 16.51
CA GLU A 167 19.52 -8.65 15.22
C GLU A 167 18.64 -8.87 13.98
N TRP A 168 17.62 -8.03 13.82
CA TRP A 168 17.04 -7.86 12.49
C TRP A 168 18.00 -7.05 11.60
N PRO A 169 18.20 -7.44 10.32
CA PRO A 169 19.10 -6.71 9.43
C PRO A 169 18.68 -5.25 9.37
N LYS A 170 19.64 -4.33 9.56
CA LYS A 170 19.38 -2.90 9.34
C LYS A 170 19.04 -2.71 7.86
N VAL A 171 17.75 -2.56 7.58
CA VAL A 171 17.23 -2.22 6.27
C VAL A 171 17.54 -0.75 6.04
N SER A 172 18.14 -0.41 4.90
CA SER A 172 18.23 1.00 4.54
C SER A 172 16.82 1.55 4.30
N PRO A 173 16.54 2.81 4.69
CA PRO A 173 15.26 3.44 4.39
C PRO A 173 14.89 3.38 2.90
N GLU A 174 15.88 3.43 2.02
CA GLU A 174 15.71 3.38 0.57
C GLU A 174 15.20 2.01 0.10
N ASP A 175 15.80 0.92 0.58
CA ASP A 175 15.35 -0.44 0.25
C ASP A 175 13.94 -0.67 0.79
N PHE A 176 13.64 -0.16 1.98
CA PHE A 176 12.31 -0.26 2.57
C PHE A 176 11.24 0.48 1.74
N LYS A 177 11.56 1.69 1.28
CA LYS A 177 10.65 2.52 0.47
C LYS A 177 10.19 1.85 -0.82
N ILE A 178 11.06 1.03 -1.44
CA ILE A 178 10.71 0.26 -2.64
C ILE A 178 9.55 -0.68 -2.30
N PHE A 179 9.71 -1.50 -1.26
CA PHE A 179 8.72 -2.51 -0.91
C PHE A 179 7.41 -1.92 -0.40
N THR A 180 7.46 -0.81 0.36
CA THR A 180 6.24 -0.21 0.90
C THR A 180 5.30 0.33 -0.17
N ASN A 181 5.83 0.62 -1.36
CA ASN A 181 5.07 1.20 -2.48
C ASN A 181 4.49 0.15 -3.44
N ILE A 182 4.66 -1.14 -3.16
CA ILE A 182 4.15 -2.23 -3.99
C ILE A 182 2.67 -2.46 -3.69
N PHE A 183 1.86 -2.45 -4.75
CA PHE A 183 0.47 -2.87 -4.63
C PHE A 183 0.39 -4.37 -4.44
N PHE A 184 -0.40 -4.81 -3.47
CA PHE A 184 -0.77 -6.20 -3.29
C PHE A 184 -2.26 -6.37 -3.04
N SER A 185 -2.79 -7.52 -3.43
CA SER A 185 -4.13 -7.96 -3.08
C SER A 185 -4.04 -9.17 -2.15
N PHE A 186 -5.04 -9.31 -1.30
CA PHE A 186 -5.16 -10.45 -0.40
C PHE A 186 -6.64 -10.80 -0.24
N HIS A 187 -6.93 -12.09 -0.03
CA HIS A 187 -8.30 -12.60 -0.02
C HIS A 187 -9.12 -12.12 1.20
N THR A 188 -8.46 -11.65 2.26
CA THR A 188 -9.09 -10.99 3.42
C THR A 188 -8.64 -9.54 3.56
N ILE A 189 -9.46 -8.71 4.21
CA ILE A 189 -9.08 -7.33 4.56
C ILE A 189 -7.93 -7.34 5.57
N VAL A 190 -6.82 -6.74 5.16
CA VAL A 190 -5.60 -6.57 5.96
C VAL A 190 -5.63 -5.18 6.59
N ARG A 191 -5.21 -5.08 7.85
CA ARG A 191 -5.17 -3.81 8.58
C ARG A 191 -3.78 -3.46 9.12
N ALA A 192 -2.88 -4.43 9.21
CA ALA A 192 -1.51 -4.22 9.64
C ALA A 192 -0.60 -5.29 9.02
N ALA A 193 0.71 -5.06 9.07
CA ALA A 193 1.72 -5.99 8.62
C ALA A 193 2.88 -6.04 9.61
N ILE A 194 3.42 -7.22 9.85
CA ILE A 194 4.72 -7.42 10.50
C ILE A 194 5.70 -7.81 9.43
N ILE A 195 6.81 -7.12 9.33
CA ILE A 195 7.85 -7.49 8.37
C ILE A 195 8.71 -8.57 9.01
N MET A 196 8.94 -9.70 8.33
CA MET A 196 9.61 -10.86 8.93
C MET A 196 11.03 -11.06 8.39
N GLU A 197 11.20 -10.86 7.09
CA GLU A 197 12.44 -11.21 6.40
C GLU A 197 12.68 -10.27 5.23
N LEU A 198 13.96 -10.03 4.95
CA LEU A 198 14.45 -9.49 3.70
C LEU A 198 15.50 -10.43 3.14
N GLY A 199 15.40 -10.72 1.85
CA GLY A 199 16.32 -11.65 1.20
C GLY A 199 16.45 -11.40 -0.29
N ARG A 200 17.10 -12.35 -0.96
CA ARG A 200 17.12 -12.45 -2.42
C ARG A 200 16.59 -13.81 -2.84
N ASP A 201 15.80 -13.85 -3.91
CA ASP A 201 15.34 -15.10 -4.49
C ASP A 201 16.44 -15.77 -5.35
N SER A 202 16.16 -16.93 -5.93
CA SER A 202 17.08 -17.68 -6.81
C SER A 202 17.52 -16.89 -8.04
N LYS A 203 16.72 -15.89 -8.45
CA LYS A 203 16.97 -15.01 -9.61
C LYS A 203 17.71 -13.74 -9.20
N GLY A 204 18.07 -13.60 -7.92
CA GLY A 204 18.76 -12.45 -7.36
C GLY A 204 17.86 -11.25 -7.08
N ARG A 205 16.53 -11.35 -7.26
CA ARG A 205 15.58 -10.28 -6.96
C ARG A 205 15.46 -10.11 -5.46
N LYS A 206 15.50 -8.87 -4.95
CA LYS A 206 15.29 -8.64 -3.52
C LYS A 206 13.81 -8.87 -3.18
N TYR A 207 13.54 -9.41 -2.01
CA TYR A 207 12.17 -9.57 -1.52
C TYR A 207 12.04 -9.18 -0.06
N MET A 208 10.81 -8.82 0.33
CA MET A 208 10.37 -8.60 1.70
C MET A 208 9.22 -9.53 2.03
N MET A 209 9.38 -10.36 3.05
CA MET A 209 8.30 -11.19 3.59
C MET A 209 7.56 -10.42 4.68
N CYS A 210 6.24 -10.37 4.60
CA CYS A 210 5.39 -9.77 5.62
C CYS A 210 4.34 -10.78 6.11
N ILE A 211 4.08 -10.82 7.41
CA ILE A 211 2.88 -11.44 7.98
C ILE A 211 1.78 -10.38 8.01
N LEU A 212 0.63 -10.71 7.40
CA LEU A 212 -0.52 -9.85 7.29
C LEU A 212 -1.49 -10.09 8.46
N CYS A 213 -1.96 -9.01 9.05
CA CYS A 213 -2.75 -9.01 10.27
C CYS A 213 -4.13 -8.38 10.02
N LYS A 214 -5.18 -8.95 10.62
CA LYS A 214 -6.54 -8.39 10.52
C LYS A 214 -6.79 -7.32 11.58
N ARG A 215 -6.11 -7.39 12.72
CA ARG A 215 -6.21 -6.38 13.78
C ARG A 215 -5.03 -5.41 13.70
N THR A 216 -5.28 -4.17 14.12
CA THR A 216 -4.21 -3.18 14.29
C THR A 216 -3.52 -3.40 15.63
N PRO A 217 -2.25 -3.03 15.81
CA PRO A 217 -1.52 -3.23 17.07
C PRO A 217 -2.01 -2.35 18.24
N ASN A 218 -3.11 -1.61 18.09
CA ASN A 218 -3.50 -0.58 19.04
C ASN A 218 -4.29 -1.21 20.21
N ASN A 219 -3.79 -1.02 21.43
CA ASN A 219 -4.33 -1.53 22.71
C ASN A 219 -4.34 -3.06 22.86
N PRO A 220 -3.19 -3.69 23.19
CA PRO A 220 -3.22 -5.01 23.83
C PRO A 220 -4.15 -4.98 25.05
N ALA A 221 -5.12 -5.90 25.09
CA ALA A 221 -5.68 -6.27 26.38
C ALA A 221 -4.58 -6.94 27.21
N THR A 222 -4.53 -6.64 28.51
CA THR A 222 -3.50 -7.20 29.41
C THR A 222 -3.64 -8.73 29.43
N GLY A 223 -2.60 -9.43 28.95
CA GLY A 223 -2.52 -10.90 28.95
C GLY A 223 -2.74 -11.60 27.61
N GLU A 224 -3.00 -10.89 26.51
CA GLU A 224 -3.05 -11.50 25.17
C GLU A 224 -1.64 -11.77 24.62
N THR A 225 -1.48 -12.90 23.93
CA THR A 225 -0.28 -13.16 23.13
C THR A 225 -0.29 -12.31 21.85
N LEU A 226 0.89 -12.05 21.30
CA LEU A 226 1.04 -11.24 20.09
C LEU A 226 0.26 -11.78 18.87
N SER A 227 0.11 -13.10 18.81
CA SER A 227 -0.68 -13.79 17.78
C SER A 227 -2.18 -13.56 17.95
N GLU A 228 -2.67 -13.53 19.20
CA GLU A 228 -4.08 -13.27 19.52
C GLU A 228 -4.45 -11.80 19.30
N MET A 229 -3.53 -10.88 19.62
CA MET A 229 -3.71 -9.45 19.41
C MET A 229 -3.88 -9.09 17.94
N LEU A 230 -3.08 -9.71 17.05
CA LEU A 230 -2.98 -9.28 15.65
C LEU A 230 -3.85 -10.11 14.68
N GLU A 231 -4.27 -11.32 15.07
CA GLU A 231 -5.08 -12.23 14.25
C GLU A 231 -4.47 -12.44 12.84
N PHE A 232 -3.41 -13.25 12.78
CA PHE A 232 -2.65 -13.51 11.54
C PHE A 232 -3.53 -14.09 10.42
N LYS A 233 -3.29 -13.63 9.18
CA LYS A 233 -4.03 -14.05 7.99
C LYS A 233 -3.20 -14.80 6.96
N GLY A 234 -1.89 -14.58 6.95
CA GLY A 234 -0.97 -15.25 6.06
C GLY A 234 0.30 -14.45 5.86
N GLY A 235 1.20 -15.01 5.06
CA GLY A 235 2.41 -14.34 4.60
C GLY A 235 2.26 -13.81 3.18
N ILE A 236 2.94 -12.72 2.88
CA ILE A 236 3.12 -12.23 1.50
C ILE A 236 4.59 -11.91 1.26
N TYR A 237 5.03 -12.13 0.04
CA TYR A 237 6.34 -11.73 -0.46
C TYR A 237 6.15 -10.56 -1.42
N LEU A 238 6.86 -9.46 -1.17
CA LEU A 238 6.92 -8.28 -2.05
C LEU A 238 8.30 -8.24 -2.70
N PHE A 239 8.38 -8.09 -4.02
CA PHE A 239 9.63 -8.14 -4.78
C PHE A 239 10.03 -6.77 -5.31
N ASP A 240 11.33 -6.47 -5.38
CA ASP A 240 11.85 -5.17 -5.83
C ASP A 240 11.51 -4.78 -7.27
N ASP A 241 11.02 -5.73 -8.08
CA ASP A 241 10.45 -5.52 -9.42
C ASP A 241 8.98 -5.05 -9.41
N GLY A 242 8.37 -4.88 -8.23
CA GLY A 242 7.00 -4.44 -8.05
C GLY A 242 5.96 -5.56 -8.05
N THR A 243 6.37 -6.83 -8.12
CA THR A 243 5.48 -8.00 -8.03
C THR A 243 5.27 -8.46 -6.59
N PHE A 244 4.27 -9.32 -6.37
CA PHE A 244 4.02 -9.96 -5.07
C PHE A 244 3.52 -11.41 -5.23
N GLY A 245 3.58 -12.20 -4.16
CA GLY A 245 2.99 -13.55 -4.12
C GLY A 245 2.91 -14.14 -2.71
N ASP A 246 2.15 -15.23 -2.55
CA ASP A 246 1.92 -15.90 -1.26
C ASP A 246 3.02 -16.92 -0.90
N SER A 247 3.96 -17.16 -1.82
CA SER A 247 5.12 -18.02 -1.61
C SER A 247 6.32 -17.53 -2.41
N LEU A 248 7.52 -17.93 -2.00
CA LEU A 248 8.67 -17.86 -2.90
C LEU A 248 8.42 -18.68 -4.17
N PRO A 249 8.95 -18.29 -5.34
CA PRO A 249 8.89 -19.09 -6.55
C PRO A 249 9.38 -20.54 -6.31
N GLU A 250 8.69 -21.53 -6.89
CA GLU A 250 8.77 -22.97 -6.54
C GLU A 250 10.15 -23.64 -6.65
N GLU A 251 11.15 -22.99 -7.25
CA GLU A 251 12.53 -23.50 -7.38
C GLU A 251 13.16 -23.91 -6.03
N ARG A 252 12.57 -23.51 -4.89
CA ARG A 252 12.98 -23.88 -3.53
C ARG A 252 12.16 -24.94 -2.77
N ARG A 253 11.07 -25.51 -3.29
CA ARG A 253 10.51 -26.71 -2.62
C ARG A 253 11.50 -27.87 -2.63
N GLU A 254 12.39 -27.90 -3.63
CA GLU A 254 13.40 -28.94 -3.77
C GLU A 254 14.68 -28.64 -2.97
N GLU A 255 15.15 -27.39 -2.91
CA GLU A 255 16.36 -27.04 -2.16
C GLU A 255 16.17 -27.11 -0.63
N ALA A 256 15.01 -26.66 -0.10
CA ALA A 256 14.73 -26.77 1.34
C ALA A 256 14.54 -28.23 1.79
N LYS A 257 13.98 -29.09 0.92
CA LYS A 257 13.99 -30.55 1.12
C LYS A 257 15.42 -31.08 1.16
N ASN A 258 16.25 -30.71 0.17
CA ASN A 258 17.62 -31.19 0.06
C ASN A 258 18.54 -30.71 1.21
N GLU A 259 18.31 -29.54 1.78
CA GLU A 259 19.02 -29.05 2.97
C GLU A 259 18.57 -29.76 4.26
N SER A 260 17.26 -30.04 4.40
CA SER A 260 16.75 -30.84 5.51
C SER A 260 17.24 -32.30 5.46
N ASP A 261 17.34 -32.89 4.26
CA ASP A 261 17.85 -34.25 4.05
C ASP A 261 19.38 -34.34 4.27
N ARG A 262 20.11 -33.25 4.03
CA ARG A 262 21.55 -33.16 4.34
C ARG A 262 21.84 -33.05 5.84
N GLN A 263 20.92 -32.50 6.64
CA GLN A 263 21.07 -32.45 8.10
C GLN A 263 20.68 -33.75 8.82
N VAL A 264 19.99 -34.68 8.15
CA VAL A 264 19.58 -35.98 8.73
C VAL A 264 20.54 -37.13 8.38
N GLN A 265 21.73 -36.87 7.80
CA GLN A 265 22.75 -37.92 7.69
C GLN A 265 23.36 -38.21 9.08
N PRO A 266 23.22 -39.44 9.62
CA PRO A 266 23.76 -39.77 10.92
C PRO A 266 25.29 -39.75 10.85
N LYS A 267 25.94 -39.02 11.76
CA LYS A 267 27.38 -39.13 12.02
C LYS A 267 27.71 -40.62 12.25
N LYS A 268 28.32 -41.27 11.25
CA LYS A 268 28.89 -42.61 11.41
C LYS A 268 29.91 -42.58 12.54
N LYS A 269 29.54 -43.13 13.70
CA LYS A 269 30.49 -43.59 14.72
C LYS A 269 31.25 -44.80 14.14
N GLY A 270 32.46 -44.59 13.63
CA GLY A 270 33.49 -45.65 13.55
C GLY A 270 34.35 -45.50 14.80
N LEU A 271 34.01 -46.15 15.92
CA LEU A 271 34.47 -47.48 16.31
C LEU A 271 35.96 -47.74 16.04
N PHE A 272 36.74 -47.53 17.09
CA PHE A 272 37.95 -48.26 17.43
C PHE A 272 37.85 -49.74 17.02
N GLY A 273 38.82 -50.18 16.23
CA GLY A 273 39.07 -51.58 15.90
C GLY A 273 40.57 -51.78 15.73
N LYS A 274 41.20 -52.25 16.82
CA LYS A 274 42.53 -52.85 16.96
C LYS A 274 43.16 -53.38 15.67
N LEU A 275 44.48 -53.26 15.54
CA LEU A 275 45.34 -54.39 15.17
C LEU A 275 46.78 -54.16 15.66
N PHE A 276 47.31 -55.21 16.29
CA PHE A 276 48.69 -55.37 16.70
C PHE A 276 49.63 -55.31 15.49
N GLY A 277 50.78 -54.67 15.72
CA GLY A 277 51.97 -54.58 14.87
C GLY A 277 52.99 -53.72 15.62
#